data_AF-A0A7Y5CDV4-F1
#
_entry.id   AF-A0A7Y5CDV4-F1
#
_cell.length_a   1.000
_cell.length_b   1.000
_cell.length_c   1.000
_cell.angle_alpha   90.00
_cell.angle_beta   90.00
_cell.angle_gamma   90.00
#
_symmetry.space_group_name_H-M   'P 1'
#
loop_
_entity.id
_entity.type
_entity.pdbx_description
1 polymer ?
#
loop_
_entity_poly.entity_id
_entity_poly.type
_entity_poly.pdbx_seq_one_letter_code
_entity_poly.pdbx_strand_id
1 'polypeptide(L)'
;MKPLTQFLFTFILAFSAAAETLYNGIEVPTPWPPADRAPTREPMELPYLKNPPAIIPIDVGRQLFVDDFLIEKTDLKRTFHNAEYYPDNPVLSPDKEWESGESQNHPAPTAMPFSDGVWFDPQTQLFKMWYMGGYVKSTCYAESKDGITWTKPELDVVPGTNIVQTHGRDSATVWLDLLDPDPQRRYKLFSYLRPDDNGRYTIYFSSDGKHWGDPVATSGPTGDRCTVFYNPFRKVWVYNIRAYEPGGVGRYRRYHENADVLEAAKWKEGEPVFWVGADTGDYMRDDLKTPCELYNLDCAAYESLLIGLFSIWRGQPQDRAKPNEICIGFSRDGFHWDRPSHTPFIPVSEQYGDWNWGNVQSAGGCCLVVGDKLYFYVSGRKGVQGSPSSGVCSTGLATLRRDGFASMDAIDGEGTLTTRPVKFSGKHLFINADASQGEIRVDILPTIFVGGRLRTDNPMDPIEGFDATSCTPINTNLTRASVTWKSGQDLSSLANTPVQFRFHLKNARLYSFCVTDDPNGASNGYVAAGGPGLTGSQDVAAPR
;
A
#
# COMPACT_ATOMS: atom_id res chain seq x y z
N MET A 1 35.67 23.90 61.10
CA MET A 1 34.35 23.48 60.60
C MET A 1 34.03 24.23 59.32
N LYS A 2 34.21 23.58 58.16
CA LYS A 2 33.64 23.92 56.85
C LYS A 2 33.38 22.59 56.14
N PRO A 3 32.22 22.39 55.50
CA PRO A 3 31.83 21.07 55.00
C PRO A 3 32.50 20.75 53.66
N LEU A 4 32.75 19.46 53.44
CA LEU A 4 33.21 18.88 52.19
C LEU A 4 31.98 18.59 51.32
N THR A 5 31.83 19.28 50.19
CA THR A 5 30.73 19.04 49.25
C THR A 5 31.11 17.89 48.31
N GLN A 6 30.39 16.78 48.41
CA GLN A 6 30.57 15.57 47.63
C GLN A 6 29.80 15.72 46.31
N PHE A 7 30.50 15.78 45.18
CA PHE A 7 29.89 15.74 43.85
C PHE A 7 29.49 14.29 43.52
N LEU A 8 28.19 14.03 43.47
CA LEU A 8 27.63 12.78 42.96
C LEU A 8 27.56 12.89 41.42
N PHE A 9 28.41 12.15 40.70
CA PHE A 9 28.24 11.96 39.26
C PHE A 9 27.21 10.86 39.04
N THR A 10 26.00 11.25 38.65
CA THR A 10 24.98 10.30 38.17
C THR A 10 25.33 9.87 36.75
N PHE A 11 25.88 8.67 36.59
CA PHE A 11 25.98 8.03 35.27
C PHE A 11 24.58 7.64 34.81
N ILE A 12 24.07 8.35 33.79
CA ILE A 12 22.90 7.88 33.03
C ILE A 12 23.40 6.76 32.13
N LEU A 13 23.11 5.51 32.50
CA LEU A 13 23.21 4.37 31.61
C LEU A 13 22.20 4.55 30.48
N ALA A 14 22.67 4.97 29.31
CA ALA A 14 21.90 4.87 28.08
C ALA A 14 21.73 3.38 27.75
N PHE A 15 20.54 2.84 28.00
CA PHE A 15 20.14 1.56 27.44
C PHE A 15 20.02 1.74 25.93
N SER A 16 21.00 1.21 25.19
CA SER A 16 20.84 0.97 23.75
C SER A 16 19.71 -0.04 23.59
N ALA A 17 18.57 0.40 23.04
CA ALA A 17 17.55 -0.55 22.59
C ALA A 17 18.21 -1.52 21.58
N ALA A 18 17.90 -2.81 21.69
CA ALA A 18 18.41 -3.80 20.73
C ALA A 18 17.78 -3.53 19.36
N ALA A 19 18.53 -3.79 18.28
CA ALA A 19 17.99 -3.71 16.93
C ALA A 19 16.77 -4.64 16.80
N GLU A 20 15.70 -4.14 16.18
CA GLU A 20 14.48 -4.91 15.92
C GLU A 20 14.67 -5.71 14.62
N THR A 21 14.33 -7.00 14.64
CA THR A 21 14.29 -7.85 13.43
C THR A 21 12.84 -8.03 13.01
N LEU A 22 12.52 -7.64 11.77
CA LEU A 22 11.18 -7.73 11.20
C LEU A 22 10.84 -9.16 10.74
N TYR A 23 9.57 -9.38 10.42
CA TYR A 23 9.01 -10.66 9.94
C TYR A 23 9.76 -11.30 8.76
N ASN A 24 10.40 -10.49 7.92
CA ASN A 24 11.16 -10.90 6.73
C ASN A 24 12.68 -10.94 6.98
N GLY A 25 13.12 -10.86 8.24
CA GLY A 25 14.52 -10.94 8.64
C GLY A 25 15.30 -9.63 8.50
N ILE A 26 14.69 -8.55 8.01
CA ILE A 26 15.34 -7.24 7.97
C ILE A 26 15.63 -6.76 9.40
N GLU A 27 16.88 -6.41 9.67
CA GLU A 27 17.28 -5.72 10.90
C GLU A 27 17.16 -4.21 10.70
N VAL A 28 16.29 -3.57 11.48
CA VAL A 28 16.16 -2.11 11.45
C VAL A 28 17.16 -1.44 12.42
N PRO A 29 17.78 -0.31 12.04
CA PRO A 29 18.70 0.40 12.90
C PRO A 29 18.01 0.96 14.14
N THR A 30 18.79 1.18 15.20
CA THR A 30 18.37 1.93 16.39
C THR A 30 19.19 3.22 16.48
N PRO A 31 18.57 4.40 16.62
CA PRO A 31 17.13 4.65 16.77
C PRO A 31 16.33 4.43 15.47
N TRP A 32 15.03 4.18 15.62
CA TRP A 32 14.04 4.15 14.54
C TRP A 32 12.86 5.09 14.87
N PRO A 33 12.27 5.83 13.90
CA PRO A 33 12.69 5.94 12.50
C PRO A 33 14.09 6.55 12.35
N PRO A 34 14.73 6.46 11.17
CA PRO A 34 16.01 7.11 10.91
C PRO A 34 15.96 8.61 11.25
N ALA A 35 17.12 9.16 11.68
CA ALA A 35 17.23 10.57 12.04
C ALA A 35 16.82 11.50 10.88
N ASP A 36 16.36 12.71 11.23
CA ASP A 36 15.95 13.69 10.23
C ASP A 36 17.10 14.03 9.26
N ARG A 37 16.74 14.25 8.00
CA ARG A 37 17.66 14.60 6.92
C ARG A 37 17.08 15.72 6.07
N ALA A 38 17.95 16.42 5.36
CA ALA A 38 17.52 17.45 4.41
C ALA A 38 16.58 16.84 3.35
N PRO A 39 15.48 17.54 2.98
CA PRO A 39 14.67 17.15 1.85
C PRO A 39 15.52 17.00 0.58
N THR A 40 15.25 15.95 -0.19
CA THR A 40 16.00 15.66 -1.41
C THR A 40 15.08 15.12 -2.51
N ARG A 41 15.50 15.31 -3.76
CA ARG A 41 14.91 14.69 -4.96
C ARG A 41 15.64 13.41 -5.36
N GLU A 42 16.71 13.03 -4.68
CA GLU A 42 17.37 11.76 -4.99
C GLU A 42 16.48 10.58 -4.59
N PRO A 43 16.43 9.50 -5.40
CA PRO A 43 15.77 8.27 -5.02
C PRO A 43 16.23 7.81 -3.65
N MET A 44 15.31 7.30 -2.85
CA MET A 44 15.63 6.87 -1.50
C MET A 44 16.60 5.68 -1.53
N GLU A 45 17.63 5.74 -0.70
CA GLU A 45 18.47 4.56 -0.52
C GLU A 45 17.70 3.43 0.17
N LEU A 46 18.00 2.19 -0.19
CA LEU A 46 17.32 0.99 0.30
C LEU A 46 18.29 0.11 1.10
N PRO A 47 18.46 0.36 2.42
CA PRO A 47 19.40 -0.40 3.25
C PRO A 47 19.15 -1.91 3.21
N TYR A 48 17.89 -2.33 3.16
CA TYR A 48 17.50 -3.74 3.12
C TYR A 48 17.82 -4.45 1.80
N LEU A 49 18.02 -3.71 0.70
CA LEU A 49 18.53 -4.28 -0.56
C LEU A 49 20.06 -4.27 -0.61
N LYS A 50 20.71 -3.30 0.04
CA LYS A 50 22.18 -3.25 0.16
C LYS A 50 22.71 -4.35 1.08
N ASN A 51 21.98 -4.63 2.17
CA ASN A 51 22.33 -5.65 3.18
C ASN A 51 21.11 -6.53 3.48
N PRO A 52 20.69 -7.40 2.55
CA PRO A 52 19.58 -8.32 2.80
C PRO A 52 19.97 -9.36 3.85
N PRO A 53 19.00 -9.91 4.60
CA PRO A 53 19.28 -10.99 5.54
C PRO A 53 19.79 -12.23 4.80
N ALA A 54 20.68 -12.98 5.46
CA ALA A 54 21.26 -14.19 4.86
C ALA A 54 20.21 -15.27 4.56
N ILE A 55 19.15 -15.32 5.37
CA ILE A 55 17.99 -16.20 5.18
C ILE A 55 16.73 -15.35 5.38
N ILE A 56 15.81 -15.40 4.42
CA ILE A 56 14.56 -14.64 4.44
C ILE A 56 13.42 -15.55 4.93
N PRO A 57 12.81 -15.29 6.10
CA PRO A 57 11.53 -15.91 6.46
C PRO A 57 10.41 -15.44 5.52
N ILE A 58 9.62 -16.38 5.00
CA ILE A 58 8.56 -16.10 4.01
C ILE A 58 7.16 -16.57 4.47
N ASP A 59 6.95 -16.70 5.79
CA ASP A 59 5.69 -17.17 6.38
C ASP A 59 4.54 -16.16 6.26
N VAL A 60 4.86 -14.89 5.99
CA VAL A 60 3.86 -13.82 5.88
C VAL A 60 3.66 -13.45 4.41
N GLY A 61 2.51 -13.86 3.89
CA GLY A 61 2.00 -13.41 2.60
C GLY A 61 2.73 -13.93 1.39
N ARG A 62 2.20 -13.55 0.24
CA ARG A 62 2.81 -13.79 -1.05
C ARG A 62 4.06 -12.95 -1.22
N GLN A 63 5.09 -13.61 -1.72
CA GLN A 63 6.39 -13.03 -2.01
C GLN A 63 6.36 -12.45 -3.43
N LEU A 64 6.38 -11.12 -3.52
CA LEU A 64 6.23 -10.37 -4.77
C LEU A 64 7.59 -10.04 -5.39
N PHE A 65 7.70 -10.13 -6.72
CA PHE A 65 8.93 -9.80 -7.48
C PHE A 65 9.00 -8.32 -7.89
N VAL A 66 8.55 -7.42 -7.00
CA VAL A 66 8.55 -5.97 -7.25
C VAL A 66 9.94 -5.33 -7.11
N ASP A 67 10.86 -6.02 -6.43
CA ASP A 67 12.23 -5.60 -6.18
C ASP A 67 13.18 -6.81 -6.22
N ASP A 68 14.47 -6.57 -5.96
CA ASP A 68 15.49 -7.62 -5.97
C ASP A 68 15.62 -8.36 -4.64
N PHE A 69 14.82 -8.05 -3.61
CA PHE A 69 15.00 -8.57 -2.23
C PHE A 69 15.00 -10.11 -2.15
N LEU A 70 14.20 -10.76 -3.00
CA LEU A 70 14.06 -12.21 -3.02
C LEU A 70 15.00 -12.91 -4.01
N ILE A 71 15.66 -12.17 -4.90
CA ILE A 71 16.34 -12.74 -6.07
C ILE A 71 17.84 -12.87 -5.78
N GLU A 72 18.36 -14.09 -5.88
CA GLU A 72 19.80 -14.35 -5.88
C GLU A 72 20.37 -14.23 -7.29
N LYS A 73 19.69 -14.87 -8.25
CA LYS A 73 20.12 -14.91 -9.65
C LYS A 73 18.95 -15.13 -10.58
N THR A 74 18.93 -14.44 -11.72
CA THR A 74 17.95 -14.67 -12.77
C THR A 74 18.47 -14.21 -14.13
N ASP A 75 17.99 -14.84 -15.20
CA ASP A 75 18.10 -14.37 -16.59
C ASP A 75 16.73 -13.92 -17.16
N LEU A 76 15.68 -13.96 -16.34
CA LEU A 76 14.35 -13.49 -16.69
C LEU A 76 14.31 -11.96 -16.71
N LYS A 77 13.40 -11.42 -17.53
CA LYS A 77 13.15 -9.99 -17.59
C LYS A 77 12.01 -9.62 -16.63
N ARG A 78 12.21 -8.61 -15.80
CA ARG A 78 11.12 -8.03 -14.99
C ARG A 78 10.27 -7.09 -15.84
N THR A 79 8.95 -7.24 -15.76
CA THR A 79 7.96 -6.32 -16.32
C THR A 79 7.05 -5.79 -15.21
N PHE A 80 6.92 -4.47 -15.12
CA PHE A 80 5.95 -3.81 -14.22
C PHE A 80 4.64 -3.57 -14.97
N HIS A 81 3.52 -3.80 -14.28
CA HIS A 81 2.18 -3.70 -14.87
C HIS A 81 1.38 -2.57 -14.23
N ASN A 82 0.60 -1.86 -15.04
CA ASN A 82 -0.24 -0.76 -14.61
C ASN A 82 -1.66 -1.26 -14.36
N ALA A 83 -2.40 -0.58 -13.50
CA ALA A 83 -3.82 -0.89 -13.34
C ALA A 83 -4.61 -0.33 -14.52
N GLU A 84 -5.64 -1.06 -14.92
CA GLU A 84 -6.51 -0.70 -16.04
C GLU A 84 -7.82 -0.14 -15.51
N TYR A 85 -8.26 0.99 -16.05
CA TYR A 85 -9.55 1.56 -15.69
C TYR A 85 -10.70 0.61 -16.07
N TYR A 86 -11.66 0.48 -15.16
CA TYR A 86 -12.95 -0.15 -15.47
C TYR A 86 -13.61 0.59 -16.65
N PRO A 87 -14.05 -0.11 -17.71
CA PRO A 87 -14.53 0.54 -18.93
C PRO A 87 -15.72 1.48 -18.73
N ASP A 88 -16.65 1.16 -17.81
CA ASP A 88 -17.85 1.96 -17.58
C ASP A 88 -17.67 2.99 -16.44
N ASN A 89 -16.43 3.40 -16.18
CA ASN A 89 -16.19 4.49 -15.24
C ASN A 89 -16.91 5.79 -15.65
N PRO A 90 -17.28 6.64 -14.67
CA PRO A 90 -17.10 6.47 -13.23
C PRO A 90 -18.14 5.55 -12.54
N VAL A 91 -17.72 4.81 -11.52
CA VAL A 91 -18.59 3.89 -10.73
C VAL A 91 -19.46 4.60 -9.68
N LEU A 92 -19.12 5.84 -9.31
CA LEU A 92 -19.97 6.72 -8.49
C LEU A 92 -19.87 8.14 -9.03
N SER A 93 -21.02 8.78 -9.30
CA SER A 93 -21.10 10.18 -9.70
C SER A 93 -22.00 10.97 -8.77
N PRO A 94 -21.86 12.30 -8.72
CA PRO A 94 -22.80 13.13 -7.98
C PRO A 94 -24.17 13.07 -8.65
N ASP A 95 -25.19 12.66 -7.88
CA ASP A 95 -26.59 12.51 -8.31
C ASP A 95 -27.59 12.97 -7.23
N LYS A 96 -27.10 13.52 -6.11
CA LYS A 96 -27.90 14.04 -5.00
C LYS A 96 -27.73 15.54 -4.81
N GLU A 97 -28.74 16.20 -4.25
CA GLU A 97 -28.74 17.67 -4.08
C GLU A 97 -27.63 18.19 -3.17
N TRP A 98 -27.31 17.45 -2.09
CA TRP A 98 -26.25 17.79 -1.14
C TRP A 98 -24.83 17.60 -1.70
N GLU A 99 -24.69 16.97 -2.86
CA GLU A 99 -23.40 16.80 -3.55
C GLU A 99 -23.05 18.01 -4.41
N SER A 100 -23.92 19.02 -4.48
CA SER A 100 -23.65 20.29 -5.14
C SER A 100 -22.54 21.08 -4.42
N GLY A 101 -21.72 21.79 -5.18
CA GLY A 101 -20.62 22.58 -4.65
C GLY A 101 -19.97 23.40 -5.76
N GLU A 102 -18.98 24.20 -5.38
CA GLU A 102 -18.22 25.03 -6.30
C GLU A 102 -16.72 24.92 -6.01
N SER A 103 -15.92 25.03 -7.06
CA SER A 103 -14.47 25.12 -7.01
C SER A 103 -14.05 26.25 -7.92
N GLN A 104 -13.28 27.22 -7.40
CA GLN A 104 -12.78 28.36 -8.18
C GLN A 104 -13.90 29.10 -8.93
N ASN A 105 -15.03 29.37 -8.28
CA ASN A 105 -16.22 30.03 -8.85
C ASN A 105 -16.88 29.30 -10.03
N HIS A 106 -16.66 27.99 -10.17
CA HIS A 106 -17.37 27.14 -11.12
C HIS A 106 -18.08 25.98 -10.40
N PRO A 107 -19.21 25.47 -10.93
CA PRO A 107 -19.86 24.28 -10.40
C PRO A 107 -18.90 23.10 -10.32
N ALA A 108 -18.85 22.48 -9.14
CA ALA A 108 -18.05 21.30 -8.84
C ALA A 108 -18.85 20.30 -8.00
N PRO A 109 -19.94 19.73 -8.55
CA PRO A 109 -20.66 18.66 -7.85
C PRO A 109 -19.70 17.49 -7.59
N THR A 110 -19.74 16.93 -6.40
CA THR A 110 -18.67 16.05 -5.90
C THR A 110 -19.22 14.82 -5.18
N ALA A 111 -18.81 13.64 -5.68
CA ALA A 111 -18.95 12.34 -5.06
C ALA A 111 -17.69 11.50 -5.29
N MET A 112 -16.60 11.80 -4.55
CA MET A 112 -15.29 11.14 -4.72
C MET A 112 -14.57 10.91 -3.39
N PRO A 113 -13.81 9.81 -3.23
CA PRO A 113 -12.85 9.69 -2.13
C PRO A 113 -11.68 10.65 -2.37
N PHE A 114 -11.16 11.27 -1.32
CA PHE A 114 -9.98 12.12 -1.38
C PHE A 114 -9.06 11.74 -0.22
N SER A 115 -8.49 10.53 -0.35
CA SER A 115 -7.86 9.70 0.67
C SER A 115 -8.78 9.00 1.67
N ASP A 116 -10.08 9.33 1.71
CA ASP A 116 -11.08 8.82 2.66
C ASP A 116 -10.95 7.31 2.97
N GLY A 117 -11.68 6.45 2.30
CA GLY A 117 -11.52 5.01 2.46
C GLY A 117 -12.56 4.23 1.69
N VAL A 118 -12.11 3.16 1.03
CA VAL A 118 -13.00 2.14 0.48
C VAL A 118 -12.57 0.81 1.07
N TRP A 119 -13.46 0.17 1.82
CA TRP A 119 -13.15 -1.02 2.62
C TRP A 119 -14.18 -2.10 2.38
N PHE A 120 -13.76 -3.36 2.41
CA PHE A 120 -14.69 -4.46 2.56
C PHE A 120 -14.85 -4.77 4.04
N ASP A 121 -16.08 -4.65 4.54
CA ASP A 121 -16.41 -5.00 5.91
C ASP A 121 -16.81 -6.48 6.00
N PRO A 122 -16.00 -7.34 6.64
CA PRO A 122 -16.31 -8.76 6.77
C PRO A 122 -17.50 -9.05 7.69
N GLN A 123 -17.88 -8.12 8.59
CA GLN A 123 -19.04 -8.28 9.46
C GLN A 123 -20.34 -8.07 8.69
N THR A 124 -20.40 -7.07 7.81
CA THR A 124 -21.60 -6.78 7.02
C THR A 124 -21.59 -7.42 5.64
N GLN A 125 -20.44 -7.96 5.20
CA GLN A 125 -20.22 -8.50 3.85
C GLN A 125 -20.54 -7.46 2.75
N LEU A 126 -20.08 -6.22 2.96
CA LEU A 126 -20.31 -5.10 2.04
C LEU A 126 -19.01 -4.35 1.78
N PHE A 127 -18.88 -3.87 0.55
CA PHE A 127 -18.00 -2.76 0.24
C PHE A 127 -18.60 -1.48 0.82
N LYS A 128 -17.79 -0.68 1.48
CA LYS A 128 -18.17 0.59 2.12
C LYS A 128 -17.22 1.68 1.64
N MET A 129 -17.77 2.83 1.28
CA MET A 129 -17.02 3.98 0.82
C MET A 129 -17.42 5.20 1.63
N TRP A 130 -16.42 5.90 2.14
CA TRP A 130 -16.55 7.27 2.61
C TRP A 130 -16.02 8.20 1.54
N TYR A 131 -16.74 9.28 1.27
CA TYR A 131 -16.41 10.16 0.17
C TYR A 131 -16.79 11.61 0.48
N MET A 132 -16.12 12.55 -0.18
CA MET A 132 -16.46 13.96 -0.12
C MET A 132 -17.80 14.19 -0.85
N GLY A 133 -18.83 14.60 -0.12
CA GLY A 133 -20.13 15.01 -0.66
C GLY A 133 -20.19 16.53 -0.79
N GLY A 134 -20.19 17.03 -2.02
CA GLY A 134 -20.06 18.46 -2.31
C GLY A 134 -18.65 18.97 -2.04
N TYR A 135 -18.10 19.79 -2.94
CA TYR A 135 -16.70 20.18 -2.90
C TYR A 135 -16.33 20.84 -1.56
N VAL A 136 -15.50 20.17 -0.75
CA VAL A 136 -14.99 20.62 0.57
C VAL A 136 -16.10 20.78 1.64
N LYS A 137 -17.28 20.18 1.43
CA LYS A 137 -18.45 20.40 2.31
C LYS A 137 -18.65 19.35 3.38
N SER A 138 -18.82 18.08 2.99
CA SER A 138 -19.27 17.04 3.90
C SER A 138 -18.60 15.70 3.61
N THR A 139 -18.67 14.77 4.56
CA THR A 139 -18.35 13.37 4.30
C THR A 139 -19.65 12.59 4.20
N CYS A 140 -19.82 11.88 3.08
CA CYS A 140 -20.93 10.99 2.79
C CYS A 140 -20.49 9.53 2.79
N TYR A 141 -21.48 8.63 2.82
CA TYR A 141 -21.29 7.18 2.85
C TYR A 141 -22.02 6.48 1.71
N ALA A 142 -21.38 5.51 1.07
CA ALA A 142 -22.01 4.60 0.11
C ALA A 142 -21.66 3.14 0.42
N GLU A 143 -22.52 2.23 -0.01
CA GLU A 143 -22.31 0.79 0.14
C GLU A 143 -22.59 0.02 -1.15
N SER A 144 -21.91 -1.11 -1.32
CA SER A 144 -22.02 -1.95 -2.51
C SER A 144 -21.84 -3.43 -2.14
N LYS A 145 -22.48 -4.31 -2.91
CA LYS A 145 -22.33 -5.77 -2.80
C LYS A 145 -21.25 -6.33 -3.72
N ASP A 146 -20.97 -5.65 -4.83
CA ASP A 146 -20.06 -6.08 -5.90
C ASP A 146 -18.84 -5.15 -6.06
N GLY A 147 -18.84 -4.00 -5.38
CA GLY A 147 -17.82 -2.95 -5.52
C GLY A 147 -18.00 -2.08 -6.77
N ILE A 148 -18.98 -2.36 -7.62
CA ILE A 148 -19.18 -1.67 -8.90
C ILE A 148 -20.46 -0.83 -8.82
N THR A 149 -21.56 -1.42 -8.36
CA THR A 149 -22.86 -0.77 -8.22
C THR A 149 -23.00 -0.23 -6.81
N TRP A 150 -23.05 1.08 -6.65
CA TRP A 150 -23.08 1.74 -5.35
C TRP A 150 -24.46 2.28 -4.99
N THR A 151 -24.88 2.04 -3.75
CA THR A 151 -26.08 2.60 -3.13
C THR A 151 -25.67 3.71 -2.17
N LYS A 152 -26.36 4.85 -2.25
CA LYS A 152 -26.27 5.97 -1.30
C LYS A 152 -27.46 5.87 -0.34
N PRO A 153 -27.35 5.16 0.80
CA PRO A 153 -28.50 4.90 1.65
C PRO A 153 -28.96 6.17 2.38
N GLU A 154 -30.26 6.30 2.61
CA GLU A 154 -30.77 7.31 3.56
C GLU A 154 -30.40 6.91 4.99
N LEU A 155 -29.80 7.85 5.72
CA LEU A 155 -29.32 7.70 7.08
C LEU A 155 -30.09 8.66 8.00
N ASP A 156 -30.02 8.39 9.29
CA ASP A 156 -30.59 9.18 10.37
C ASP A 156 -29.66 10.28 10.89
N VAL A 157 -28.35 10.21 10.60
CA VAL A 157 -27.35 11.25 10.96
C VAL A 157 -27.77 12.62 10.41
N VAL A 158 -28.10 12.68 9.13
CA VAL A 158 -28.80 13.80 8.51
C VAL A 158 -29.99 13.20 7.75
N PRO A 159 -31.21 13.29 8.34
CA PRO A 159 -32.38 12.58 7.82
C PRO A 159 -32.62 12.78 6.33
N GLY A 160 -32.81 11.68 5.60
CA GLY A 160 -33.07 11.68 4.15
C GLY A 160 -31.84 11.85 3.27
N THR A 161 -30.63 11.79 3.84
CA THR A 161 -29.37 11.88 3.11
C THR A 161 -28.41 10.75 3.50
N ASN A 162 -27.28 10.62 2.80
CA ASN A 162 -26.20 9.71 3.17
C ASN A 162 -24.99 10.43 3.81
N ILE A 163 -25.21 11.63 4.36
CA ILE A 163 -24.17 12.42 5.04
C ILE A 163 -23.87 11.79 6.41
N VAL A 164 -22.59 11.58 6.71
CA VAL A 164 -22.12 11.07 8.01
C VAL A 164 -21.35 12.10 8.83
N GLN A 165 -20.87 13.18 8.18
CA GLN A 165 -20.26 14.35 8.83
C GLN A 165 -20.63 15.62 8.05
N THR A 166 -21.19 16.62 8.75
CA THR A 166 -21.68 17.88 8.15
C THR A 166 -20.64 18.99 8.11
N HIS A 167 -19.52 18.84 8.81
CA HIS A 167 -18.47 19.85 8.89
C HIS A 167 -17.71 19.95 7.56
N GLY A 168 -17.41 21.19 7.15
CA GLY A 168 -16.50 21.47 6.03
C GLY A 168 -15.19 20.72 6.19
N ARG A 169 -14.63 20.19 5.10
CA ARG A 169 -13.43 19.34 5.16
C ARG A 169 -12.50 19.40 3.95
N ASP A 170 -11.21 19.51 4.25
CA ASP A 170 -9.99 19.37 3.43
C ASP A 170 -9.82 18.00 2.78
N SER A 171 -8.95 17.21 3.42
CA SER A 171 -8.73 15.77 3.29
C SER A 171 -9.32 15.02 4.48
N ALA A 172 -9.65 13.75 4.28
CA ALA A 172 -9.96 12.85 5.38
C ALA A 172 -9.40 11.46 5.10
N THR A 173 -9.17 10.67 6.15
CA THR A 173 -8.88 9.24 6.07
C THR A 173 -9.82 8.51 7.01
N VAL A 174 -10.53 7.51 6.50
CA VAL A 174 -11.33 6.56 7.26
C VAL A 174 -10.63 5.21 7.22
N TRP A 175 -10.32 4.68 8.39
CA TRP A 175 -9.68 3.38 8.56
C TRP A 175 -10.65 2.40 9.23
N LEU A 176 -10.84 1.23 8.63
CA LEU A 176 -11.51 0.10 9.27
C LEU A 176 -10.45 -0.72 10.02
N ASP A 177 -10.42 -0.55 11.34
CA ASP A 177 -9.50 -1.25 12.21
C ASP A 177 -10.12 -2.55 12.73
N LEU A 178 -9.77 -3.65 12.06
CA LEU A 178 -10.21 -5.00 12.46
C LEU A 178 -9.41 -5.56 13.66
N LEU A 179 -8.42 -4.82 14.17
CA LEU A 179 -7.54 -5.25 15.25
C LEU A 179 -7.76 -4.47 16.56
N ASP A 180 -8.54 -3.39 16.55
CA ASP A 180 -8.89 -2.67 17.77
C ASP A 180 -9.79 -3.55 18.65
N PRO A 181 -9.42 -3.85 19.90
CA PRO A 181 -10.24 -4.66 20.79
C PRO A 181 -11.50 -3.93 21.26
N ASP A 182 -11.56 -2.60 21.16
CA ASP A 182 -12.74 -1.83 21.51
C ASP A 182 -13.66 -1.69 20.29
N PRO A 183 -14.87 -2.29 20.29
CA PRO A 183 -15.79 -2.21 19.16
C PRO A 183 -16.29 -0.78 18.88
N GLN A 184 -16.17 0.15 19.83
CA GLN A 184 -16.48 1.57 19.60
C GLN A 184 -15.40 2.30 18.78
N ARG A 185 -14.21 1.69 18.64
CA ARG A 185 -13.05 2.24 17.92
C ARG A 185 -12.79 1.52 16.59
N ARG A 186 -13.76 0.73 16.14
CA ARG A 186 -13.69 -0.09 14.91
C ARG A 186 -13.43 0.74 13.66
N TYR A 187 -14.02 1.92 13.57
CA TYR A 187 -13.73 2.90 12.53
C TYR A 187 -13.04 4.11 13.13
N LYS A 188 -12.02 4.60 12.43
CA LYS A 188 -11.24 5.77 12.82
C LYS A 188 -11.27 6.78 11.68
N LEU A 189 -11.67 8.01 11.97
CA LEU A 189 -11.69 9.11 11.02
C LEU A 189 -10.68 10.17 11.45
N PHE A 190 -9.82 10.55 10.52
CA PHE A 190 -8.86 11.65 10.66
C PHE A 190 -9.26 12.72 9.64
N SER A 191 -9.75 13.86 10.10
CA SER A 191 -10.35 14.87 9.21
C SER A 191 -9.70 16.24 9.39
N TYR A 192 -9.29 16.86 8.27
CA TYR A 192 -8.81 18.25 8.26
C TYR A 192 -10.01 19.15 8.01
N LEU A 193 -10.57 19.80 9.05
CA LEU A 193 -11.82 20.54 8.89
C LEU A 193 -11.62 21.95 8.32
N ARG A 194 -12.70 22.52 7.79
CA ARG A 194 -12.81 23.86 7.20
C ARG A 194 -13.95 24.65 7.89
N PRO A 195 -13.78 25.97 8.14
CA PRO A 195 -12.53 26.73 8.01
C PRO A 195 -11.43 26.16 8.93
N ASP A 196 -10.18 26.22 8.47
CA ASP A 196 -9.03 25.44 8.97
C ASP A 196 -8.98 25.26 10.51
N ASP A 197 -8.84 24.01 10.98
CA ASP A 197 -8.64 23.63 12.40
C ASP A 197 -7.24 24.00 12.94
N ASN A 198 -6.74 25.21 12.65
CA ASN A 198 -5.38 25.66 13.00
C ASN A 198 -4.26 24.70 12.53
N GLY A 199 -4.45 24.06 11.37
CA GLY A 199 -3.46 23.15 10.80
C GLY A 199 -3.28 21.86 11.62
N ARG A 200 -4.37 21.16 11.94
CA ARG A 200 -4.37 19.89 12.70
C ARG A 200 -5.41 18.93 12.14
N TYR A 201 -5.23 17.64 12.43
CA TYR A 201 -6.29 16.65 12.25
C TYR A 201 -7.17 16.55 13.47
N THR A 202 -8.47 16.50 13.25
CA THR A 202 -9.46 16.13 14.26
C THR A 202 -9.80 14.65 14.11
N ILE A 203 -9.73 13.91 15.22
CA ILE A 203 -9.83 12.45 15.25
C ILE A 203 -11.18 12.04 15.85
N TYR A 204 -11.84 11.09 15.21
CA TYR A 204 -13.13 10.54 15.63
C TYR A 204 -13.10 9.01 15.62
N PHE A 205 -13.90 8.40 16.50
CA PHE A 205 -14.16 6.97 16.51
C PHE A 205 -15.64 6.68 16.23
N SER A 206 -15.89 5.51 15.66
CA SER A 206 -17.24 5.00 15.39
C SER A 206 -17.25 3.47 15.41
N SER A 207 -18.36 2.87 15.84
CA SER A 207 -18.57 1.42 15.79
C SER A 207 -19.10 0.93 14.43
N ASP A 208 -19.78 1.79 13.67
CA ASP A 208 -20.42 1.44 12.40
C ASP A 208 -19.93 2.25 11.18
N GLY A 209 -19.12 3.29 11.44
CA GLY A 209 -18.58 4.21 10.45
C GLY A 209 -19.61 5.19 9.89
N LYS A 210 -20.83 5.22 10.45
CA LYS A 210 -21.93 6.11 10.07
C LYS A 210 -22.17 7.13 11.17
N HIS A 211 -22.25 6.66 12.42
CA HIS A 211 -22.43 7.46 13.61
C HIS A 211 -21.08 7.74 14.26
N TRP A 212 -20.56 8.95 14.06
CA TRP A 212 -19.30 9.38 14.63
C TRP A 212 -19.56 10.10 15.96
N GLY A 213 -18.82 9.73 17.00
CA GLY A 213 -18.90 10.39 18.32
C GLY A 213 -18.28 11.78 18.33
N ASP A 214 -18.14 12.36 19.53
CA ASP A 214 -17.40 13.61 19.73
C ASP A 214 -15.92 13.45 19.33
N PRO A 215 -15.23 14.54 18.93
CA PRO A 215 -13.79 14.52 18.70
C PRO A 215 -13.04 13.92 19.90
N VAL A 216 -12.22 12.90 19.65
CA VAL A 216 -11.46 12.21 20.72
C VAL A 216 -10.07 12.81 20.92
N ALA A 217 -9.50 13.45 19.89
CA ALA A 217 -8.20 14.09 19.94
C ALA A 217 -7.98 15.05 18.75
N THR A 218 -6.96 15.90 18.88
CA THR A 218 -6.38 16.64 17.76
C THR A 218 -4.90 16.30 17.61
N SER A 219 -4.41 16.26 16.37
CA SER A 219 -3.01 15.93 16.09
C SER A 219 -2.05 17.09 16.39
N GLY A 220 -0.75 16.84 16.31
CA GLY A 220 0.30 17.86 16.15
C GLY A 220 0.09 18.73 14.89
N PRO A 221 0.88 19.81 14.71
CA PRO A 221 0.79 20.68 13.55
C PRO A 221 0.96 19.91 12.23
N THR A 222 0.10 20.19 11.26
CA THR A 222 0.00 19.49 9.99
C THR A 222 -0.61 20.39 8.90
N GLY A 223 -0.53 19.96 7.65
CA GLY A 223 -1.24 20.59 6.53
C GLY A 223 -2.46 19.78 6.08
N ASP A 224 -3.19 20.31 5.10
CA ASP A 224 -4.15 19.52 4.31
C ASP A 224 -3.42 18.37 3.57
N ARG A 225 -4.17 17.36 3.11
CA ARG A 225 -3.64 16.19 2.38
C ARG A 225 -2.66 15.31 3.16
N CYS A 226 -2.71 15.30 4.49
CA CYS A 226 -2.00 14.29 5.28
C CYS A 226 -2.76 12.96 5.24
N THR A 227 -2.17 11.85 5.68
CA THR A 227 -2.88 10.56 5.75
C THR A 227 -2.42 9.81 6.98
N VAL A 228 -3.23 8.86 7.46
CA VAL A 228 -2.90 8.03 8.62
C VAL A 228 -3.19 6.57 8.26
N PHE A 229 -2.25 5.68 8.55
CA PHE A 229 -2.41 4.25 8.28
C PHE A 229 -1.78 3.41 9.39
N TYR A 230 -2.22 2.16 9.50
CA TYR A 230 -1.62 1.20 10.40
C TYR A 230 -0.59 0.35 9.63
N ASN A 231 0.64 0.29 10.14
CA ASN A 231 1.68 -0.61 9.67
C ASN A 231 1.70 -1.86 10.57
N PRO A 232 1.09 -2.99 10.15
CA PRO A 232 0.97 -4.16 10.98
C PRO A 232 2.28 -4.97 11.11
N PHE A 233 3.26 -4.74 10.21
CA PHE A 233 4.57 -5.39 10.30
C PHE A 233 5.40 -4.86 11.47
N ARG A 234 5.22 -3.58 11.81
CA ARG A 234 5.83 -2.91 12.96
C ARG A 234 4.87 -2.74 14.15
N LYS A 235 3.57 -2.93 13.92
CA LYS A 235 2.48 -2.71 14.88
C LYS A 235 2.39 -1.26 15.37
N VAL A 236 2.45 -0.32 14.44
CA VAL A 236 2.40 1.12 14.71
C VAL A 236 1.42 1.83 13.79
N TRP A 237 0.80 2.88 14.31
CA TRP A 237 0.13 3.91 13.54
C TRP A 237 1.15 4.90 13.00
N VAL A 238 1.06 5.19 11.71
CA VAL A 238 1.94 6.13 11.02
C VAL A 238 1.12 7.34 10.60
N TYR A 239 1.53 8.51 11.07
CA TYR A 239 1.05 9.80 10.59
C TYR A 239 1.96 10.26 9.45
N ASN A 240 1.38 10.26 8.26
CA ASN A 240 2.02 10.73 7.04
C ASN A 240 1.68 12.21 6.83
N ILE A 241 2.62 13.07 7.19
CA ILE A 241 2.40 14.50 7.37
C ILE A 241 2.94 15.27 6.16
N ARG A 242 2.09 16.02 5.46
CA ARG A 242 2.51 16.92 4.38
C ARG A 242 3.35 18.06 4.93
N ALA A 243 4.46 18.34 4.25
CA ALA A 243 5.24 19.56 4.41
C ALA A 243 5.53 20.19 3.04
N TYR A 244 6.06 21.41 3.03
CA TYR A 244 6.35 22.17 1.82
C TYR A 244 7.69 22.89 1.93
N GLU A 245 8.51 22.79 0.89
CA GLU A 245 9.77 23.52 0.75
C GLU A 245 9.74 24.39 -0.53
N PRO A 246 9.47 25.70 -0.41
CA PRO A 246 9.46 26.61 -1.55
C PRO A 246 10.82 26.67 -2.25
N GLY A 247 10.84 26.56 -3.58
CA GLY A 247 12.08 26.61 -4.37
C GLY A 247 12.97 25.36 -4.26
N GLY A 248 12.57 24.36 -3.46
CA GLY A 248 13.28 23.09 -3.29
C GLY A 248 12.48 21.88 -3.78
N VAL A 249 12.25 20.90 -2.91
CA VAL A 249 11.50 19.69 -3.27
C VAL A 249 10.00 19.92 -3.48
N GLY A 250 9.46 21.09 -3.09
CA GLY A 250 8.03 21.39 -3.17
C GLY A 250 7.25 20.64 -2.08
N ARG A 251 6.11 20.02 -2.41
CA ARG A 251 5.36 19.17 -1.45
C ARG A 251 6.08 17.84 -1.23
N TYR A 252 6.22 17.47 0.04
CA TYR A 252 6.84 16.22 0.49
C TYR A 252 6.16 15.72 1.77
N ARG A 253 6.61 14.56 2.27
CA ARG A 253 6.05 13.87 3.44
C ARG A 253 7.05 13.80 4.58
N ARG A 254 6.52 13.96 5.79
CA ARG A 254 7.17 13.76 7.07
C ARG A 254 6.57 12.52 7.75
N TYR A 255 7.36 11.83 8.54
CA TYR A 255 7.00 10.58 9.20
C TYR A 255 6.96 10.76 10.72
N HIS A 256 5.90 10.23 11.34
CA HIS A 256 5.81 10.05 12.78
C HIS A 256 5.03 8.78 13.10
N GLU A 257 5.48 7.98 14.07
CA GLU A 257 4.85 6.70 14.42
C GLU A 257 4.68 6.51 15.93
N ASN A 258 3.66 5.77 16.33
CA ASN A 258 3.51 5.19 17.67
C ASN A 258 2.61 3.94 17.62
N ALA A 259 2.74 3.04 18.59
CA ALA A 259 1.86 1.88 18.71
C ALA A 259 0.39 2.25 18.98
N ASP A 260 0.14 3.31 19.76
CA ASP A 260 -1.20 3.85 19.97
C ASP A 260 -1.50 5.01 19.01
N VAL A 261 -2.69 4.99 18.42
CA VAL A 261 -3.12 5.98 17.41
C VAL A 261 -3.21 7.40 17.97
N LEU A 262 -3.60 7.57 19.22
CA LEU A 262 -3.74 8.88 19.86
C LEU A 262 -2.41 9.40 20.38
N GLU A 263 -1.50 8.53 20.82
CA GLU A 263 -0.12 8.90 21.11
C GLU A 263 0.65 9.26 19.83
N ALA A 264 0.43 8.54 18.72
CA ALA A 264 0.98 8.89 17.40
C ALA A 264 0.46 10.25 16.91
N ALA A 265 -0.67 10.73 17.42
CA ALA A 265 -1.18 12.06 17.10
C ALA A 265 -0.36 13.19 17.77
N LYS A 266 0.53 12.90 18.72
CA LYS A 266 1.21 13.91 19.55
C LYS A 266 2.64 14.17 19.07
N TRP A 267 2.81 15.25 18.32
CA TRP A 267 4.13 15.79 17.98
C TRP A 267 4.14 17.32 18.03
N LYS A 268 5.34 17.88 18.13
CA LYS A 268 5.61 19.32 17.98
C LYS A 268 6.18 19.59 16.59
N GLU A 269 6.11 20.86 16.19
CA GLU A 269 6.77 21.33 14.97
C GLU A 269 8.27 20.97 14.99
N GLY A 270 8.76 20.37 13.90
CA GLY A 270 10.14 19.91 13.75
C GLY A 270 10.46 18.52 14.30
N GLU A 271 9.56 17.87 15.04
CA GLU A 271 9.78 16.49 15.52
C GLU A 271 9.62 15.41 14.43
N PRO A 272 8.60 15.47 13.54
CA PRO A 272 8.50 14.53 12.43
C PRO A 272 9.70 14.62 11.46
N VAL A 273 10.23 13.47 11.05
CA VAL A 273 11.42 13.39 10.19
C VAL A 273 11.02 13.43 8.71
N PHE A 274 11.90 13.94 7.84
CA PHE A 274 11.73 13.84 6.38
C PHE A 274 11.58 12.38 5.98
N TRP A 275 10.46 12.08 5.34
CA TRP A 275 10.18 10.74 4.86
C TRP A 275 10.54 10.63 3.39
N VAL A 276 9.71 11.21 2.52
CA VAL A 276 9.80 11.02 1.08
C VAL A 276 9.16 12.19 0.33
N GLY A 277 9.63 12.47 -0.88
CA GLY A 277 9.07 13.44 -1.81
C GLY A 277 9.00 12.86 -3.21
N ALA A 278 8.64 13.70 -4.19
CA ALA A 278 8.88 13.34 -5.59
C ALA A 278 10.39 13.35 -5.85
N ASP A 279 10.86 12.38 -6.63
CA ASP A 279 12.29 12.18 -6.89
C ASP A 279 12.64 12.43 -8.37
N THR A 280 13.92 12.31 -8.73
CA THR A 280 14.41 12.58 -10.09
C THR A 280 13.91 11.59 -11.14
N GLY A 281 13.33 10.46 -10.74
CA GLY A 281 12.63 9.54 -11.63
C GLY A 281 11.22 10.02 -12.02
N ASP A 282 10.61 10.91 -11.24
CA ASP A 282 9.31 11.50 -11.57
C ASP A 282 9.44 12.47 -12.76
N TYR A 283 9.13 11.98 -13.95
CA TYR A 283 9.27 12.76 -15.18
C TYR A 283 8.49 14.08 -15.13
N MET A 284 9.17 15.15 -15.51
CA MET A 284 8.60 16.47 -15.70
C MET A 284 7.88 16.52 -17.05
N ARG A 285 6.68 17.09 -17.11
CA ARG A 285 5.99 17.27 -18.40
C ARG A 285 6.66 18.34 -19.24
N ASP A 286 6.79 18.09 -20.54
CA ASP A 286 7.45 18.98 -21.49
C ASP A 286 6.71 20.32 -21.70
N ASP A 287 5.38 20.31 -21.57
CA ASP A 287 4.52 21.48 -21.72
C ASP A 287 4.59 22.42 -20.51
N LEU A 288 4.79 21.88 -19.30
CA LEU A 288 4.78 22.65 -18.05
C LEU A 288 6.17 22.97 -17.50
N LYS A 289 7.18 22.15 -17.82
CA LYS A 289 8.58 22.32 -17.37
C LYS A 289 8.72 22.66 -15.87
N THR A 290 7.83 22.06 -15.08
CA THR A 290 7.76 22.28 -13.63
C THR A 290 8.13 20.98 -12.93
N PRO A 291 9.13 20.98 -12.02
CA PRO A 291 9.49 19.78 -11.27
C PRO A 291 8.29 19.19 -10.53
N CYS A 292 8.18 17.86 -10.54
CA CYS A 292 7.12 17.16 -9.85
C CYS A 292 7.17 17.38 -8.35
N GLU A 293 6.02 17.26 -7.69
CA GLU A 293 5.88 17.30 -6.23
C GLU A 293 5.01 16.15 -5.74
N LEU A 294 5.24 15.66 -4.52
CA LEU A 294 4.43 14.60 -3.93
C LEU A 294 3.21 15.23 -3.22
N TYR A 295 2.05 15.15 -3.86
CA TYR A 295 0.83 15.79 -3.38
C TYR A 295 0.19 15.02 -2.22
N ASN A 296 0.18 13.69 -2.32
CA ASN A 296 -0.39 12.77 -1.33
C ASN A 296 0.29 11.41 -1.42
N LEU A 297 0.26 10.66 -0.32
CA LEU A 297 0.73 9.27 -0.27
C LEU A 297 -0.23 8.46 0.62
N ASP A 298 -0.96 7.52 0.03
CA ASP A 298 -1.76 6.54 0.77
C ASP A 298 -0.99 5.22 0.87
N CYS A 299 -0.99 4.60 2.05
CA CYS A 299 -0.23 3.38 2.30
C CYS A 299 -1.11 2.31 2.94
N ALA A 300 -0.84 1.05 2.60
CA ALA A 300 -1.46 -0.11 3.23
C ALA A 300 -0.53 -1.32 3.17
N ALA A 301 -0.66 -2.24 4.14
CA ALA A 301 -0.01 -3.53 4.05
C ALA A 301 -0.75 -4.43 3.05
N TYR A 302 0.01 -4.99 2.11
CA TYR A 302 -0.48 -5.93 1.12
C TYR A 302 0.50 -7.11 1.00
N GLU A 303 -0.02 -8.30 1.25
CA GLU A 303 0.70 -9.55 1.31
C GLU A 303 1.91 -9.48 2.26
N SER A 304 3.12 -9.41 1.71
CA SER A 304 4.39 -9.45 2.43
C SER A 304 5.12 -8.10 2.48
N LEU A 305 4.47 -6.97 2.16
CA LEU A 305 5.09 -5.64 2.15
C LEU A 305 4.05 -4.50 2.30
N LEU A 306 4.50 -3.25 2.44
CA LEU A 306 3.65 -2.08 2.27
C LEU A 306 3.61 -1.66 0.80
N ILE A 307 2.43 -1.36 0.29
CA ILE A 307 2.24 -0.61 -0.96
C ILE A 307 1.98 0.86 -0.64
N GLY A 308 2.54 1.75 -1.46
CA GLY A 308 2.33 3.20 -1.40
C GLY A 308 1.78 3.72 -2.72
N LEU A 309 0.65 4.43 -2.69
CA LEU A 309 0.06 5.12 -3.83
C LEU A 309 0.48 6.59 -3.79
N PHE A 310 1.49 6.92 -4.60
CA PHE A 310 2.08 8.25 -4.69
C PHE A 310 1.27 9.10 -5.67
N SER A 311 0.49 10.05 -5.16
CA SER A 311 -0.17 11.03 -6.02
C SER A 311 0.83 12.12 -6.39
N ILE A 312 1.41 12.02 -7.59
CA ILE A 312 2.42 12.92 -8.11
C ILE A 312 1.76 14.08 -8.83
N TRP A 313 2.02 15.30 -8.36
CA TRP A 313 1.61 16.52 -9.03
C TRP A 313 2.58 16.83 -10.17
N ARG A 314 2.05 16.97 -11.39
CA ARG A 314 2.83 17.10 -12.63
C ARG A 314 2.97 18.54 -13.13
N GLY A 315 2.76 19.54 -12.27
CA GLY A 315 2.68 20.95 -12.65
C GLY A 315 1.24 21.51 -12.65
N GLN A 316 1.11 22.83 -12.77
CA GLN A 316 -0.20 23.51 -12.88
C GLN A 316 -0.33 24.15 -14.26
N PRO A 317 -1.14 23.57 -15.18
CA PRO A 317 -1.51 24.22 -16.42
C PRO A 317 -2.42 25.44 -16.17
N GLN A 318 -2.49 26.37 -17.12
CA GLN A 318 -3.35 27.56 -17.00
C GLN A 318 -4.82 27.28 -17.37
N ASP A 319 -5.05 26.27 -18.21
CA ASP A 319 -6.32 26.01 -18.88
C ASP A 319 -7.07 24.79 -18.35
N ARG A 320 -6.53 24.10 -17.33
CA ARG A 320 -7.20 22.98 -16.67
C ARG A 320 -6.79 22.83 -15.20
N ALA A 321 -7.54 21.99 -14.47
CA ALA A 321 -7.16 21.58 -13.12
C ALA A 321 -5.77 20.91 -13.10
N LYS A 322 -5.06 21.03 -11.98
CA LYS A 322 -3.74 20.40 -11.76
C LYS A 322 -3.77 18.89 -12.01
N PRO A 323 -3.01 18.35 -12.98
CA PRO A 323 -2.82 16.91 -13.12
C PRO A 323 -2.11 16.35 -11.89
N ASN A 324 -2.78 15.40 -11.26
CA ASN A 324 -2.16 14.48 -10.32
C ASN A 324 -2.40 13.08 -10.84
N GLU A 325 -1.35 12.27 -10.84
CA GLU A 325 -1.37 10.89 -11.30
C GLU A 325 -0.88 10.00 -10.18
N ILE A 326 -1.39 8.77 -10.12
CA ILE A 326 -0.95 7.83 -9.09
C ILE A 326 0.20 7.01 -9.66
N CYS A 327 1.36 7.10 -9.04
CA CYS A 327 2.46 6.15 -9.15
C CYS A 327 2.43 5.18 -7.96
N ILE A 328 3.15 4.07 -8.06
CA ILE A 328 3.23 3.06 -7.00
C ILE A 328 4.65 2.89 -6.49
N GLY A 329 4.79 2.62 -5.19
CA GLY A 329 6.05 2.23 -4.57
C GLY A 329 5.84 1.14 -3.52
N PHE A 330 6.93 0.51 -3.10
CA PHE A 330 6.91 -0.66 -2.22
C PHE A 330 7.89 -0.46 -1.05
N SER A 331 7.53 -0.94 0.13
CA SER A 331 8.44 -0.91 1.30
C SER A 331 8.37 -2.21 2.07
N ARG A 332 9.55 -2.79 2.36
CA ARG A 332 9.67 -4.04 3.13
C ARG A 332 9.98 -3.81 4.61
N ASP A 333 10.45 -2.63 4.98
CA ASP A 333 10.79 -2.27 6.36
C ASP A 333 9.84 -1.24 6.98
N GLY A 334 8.90 -0.73 6.19
CA GLY A 334 7.89 0.22 6.62
C GLY A 334 8.28 1.69 6.48
N PHE A 335 9.51 2.00 6.09
CA PHE A 335 10.01 3.39 5.97
C PHE A 335 10.69 3.65 4.63
N HIS A 336 11.55 2.75 4.15
CA HIS A 336 12.29 2.96 2.91
C HIS A 336 11.45 2.52 1.70
N TRP A 337 11.30 3.43 0.73
CA TRP A 337 10.45 3.22 -0.44
C TRP A 337 11.26 2.89 -1.68
N ASP A 338 11.07 1.69 -2.22
CA ASP A 338 11.49 1.33 -3.57
C ASP A 338 10.45 1.80 -4.59
N ARG A 339 10.92 2.47 -5.63
CA ARG A 339 10.12 3.00 -6.74
C ARG A 339 10.78 2.62 -8.06
N PRO A 340 10.69 1.34 -8.46
CA PRO A 340 11.40 0.84 -9.62
C PRO A 340 10.79 1.30 -10.96
N SER A 341 9.58 1.87 -10.93
CA SER A 341 8.93 2.52 -12.06
C SER A 341 8.24 3.81 -11.61
N HIS A 342 8.42 4.87 -12.40
CA HIS A 342 7.76 6.17 -12.23
C HIS A 342 6.70 6.43 -13.29
N THR A 343 6.43 5.46 -14.16
CA THR A 343 5.29 5.50 -15.06
C THR A 343 4.01 5.56 -14.22
N PRO A 344 3.03 6.41 -14.59
CA PRO A 344 1.76 6.49 -13.89
C PRO A 344 1.07 5.12 -13.81
N PHE A 345 0.93 4.57 -12.60
CA PHE A 345 0.22 3.33 -12.34
C PHE A 345 -1.28 3.48 -12.62
N ILE A 346 -1.86 4.65 -12.29
CA ILE A 346 -3.23 5.05 -12.65
C ILE A 346 -3.16 6.54 -13.12
N PRO A 347 -3.18 6.79 -14.45
CA PRO A 347 -2.94 8.12 -15.03
C PRO A 347 -4.21 9.00 -15.07
N VAL A 348 -4.05 10.30 -15.27
CA VAL A 348 -5.15 11.17 -15.76
C VAL A 348 -5.43 10.86 -17.23
N SER A 349 -6.62 11.25 -17.72
CA SER A 349 -6.82 11.34 -19.17
C SER A 349 -6.22 12.64 -19.71
N GLU A 350 -5.61 12.60 -20.89
CA GLU A 350 -5.23 13.81 -21.64
C GLU A 350 -6.33 14.29 -22.59
N GLN A 351 -7.47 13.59 -22.65
CA GLN A 351 -8.61 13.94 -23.49
C GLN A 351 -9.66 14.71 -22.69
N TYR A 352 -9.96 15.93 -23.14
CA TYR A 352 -11.04 16.73 -22.56
C TYR A 352 -12.40 16.03 -22.72
N GLY A 353 -13.22 16.09 -21.67
CA GLY A 353 -14.53 15.44 -21.61
C GLY A 353 -14.54 14.19 -20.74
N ASP A 354 -13.38 13.55 -20.55
CA ASP A 354 -13.22 12.39 -19.69
C ASP A 354 -13.38 12.76 -18.21
N TRP A 355 -13.94 11.84 -17.43
CA TRP A 355 -14.27 12.04 -16.02
C TRP A 355 -13.05 12.31 -15.12
N ASN A 356 -11.84 11.97 -15.59
CA ASN A 356 -10.58 12.10 -14.88
C ASN A 356 -9.54 12.99 -15.61
N TRP A 357 -9.95 13.81 -16.58
CA TRP A 357 -9.06 14.68 -17.36
C TRP A 357 -8.21 15.63 -16.50
N GLY A 358 -8.76 16.13 -15.40
CA GLY A 358 -8.12 17.13 -14.56
C GLY A 358 -7.18 16.54 -13.51
N ASN A 359 -7.59 15.50 -12.79
CA ASN A 359 -6.90 15.04 -11.58
C ASN A 359 -7.35 13.65 -11.14
N VAL A 360 -6.39 12.81 -10.72
CA VAL A 360 -6.63 11.52 -10.10
C VAL A 360 -5.92 11.42 -8.75
N GLN A 361 -6.57 10.83 -7.75
CA GLN A 361 -6.02 10.63 -6.39
C GLN A 361 -6.52 9.31 -5.83
N SER A 362 -5.71 8.68 -4.99
CA SER A 362 -6.01 7.44 -4.30
C SER A 362 -7.11 7.58 -3.24
N ALA A 363 -7.74 6.44 -2.93
CA ALA A 363 -8.49 6.24 -1.70
C ALA A 363 -7.63 5.55 -0.62
N GLY A 364 -7.93 5.82 0.65
CA GLY A 364 -7.32 5.14 1.79
C GLY A 364 -7.59 3.64 1.77
N GLY A 365 -6.64 2.87 2.33
CA GLY A 365 -6.64 1.41 2.24
C GLY A 365 -6.07 0.85 0.93
N CYS A 366 -5.76 1.71 -0.04
CA CYS A 366 -5.10 1.45 -1.33
C CYS A 366 -5.83 0.51 -2.29
N CYS A 367 -6.03 -0.76 -1.93
CA CYS A 367 -6.65 -1.75 -2.80
C CYS A 367 -7.48 -2.79 -2.04
N LEU A 368 -8.41 -3.43 -2.75
CA LEU A 368 -9.24 -4.52 -2.26
C LEU A 368 -9.00 -5.80 -3.06
N VAL A 369 -9.02 -6.94 -2.39
CA VAL A 369 -8.86 -8.27 -2.99
C VAL A 369 -10.21 -8.79 -3.45
N VAL A 370 -10.48 -8.75 -4.75
CA VAL A 370 -11.77 -9.20 -5.32
C VAL A 370 -11.51 -10.40 -6.23
N GLY A 371 -11.52 -11.59 -5.61
CA GLY A 371 -11.16 -12.84 -6.28
C GLY A 371 -9.74 -12.79 -6.84
N ASP A 372 -9.63 -12.88 -8.16
CA ASP A 372 -8.35 -12.86 -8.89
C ASP A 372 -7.89 -11.45 -9.31
N LYS A 373 -8.57 -10.40 -8.82
CA LYS A 373 -8.25 -9.01 -9.11
C LYS A 373 -7.99 -8.20 -7.84
N LEU A 374 -7.23 -7.12 -8.01
CA LEU A 374 -7.19 -6.00 -7.09
C LEU A 374 -8.07 -4.88 -7.63
N TYR A 375 -8.88 -4.28 -6.77
CA TYR A 375 -9.69 -3.10 -7.06
C TYR A 375 -9.03 -1.88 -6.42
N PHE A 376 -8.80 -0.84 -7.21
CA PHE A 376 -8.26 0.45 -6.77
C PHE A 376 -9.29 1.53 -7.05
N TYR A 377 -9.84 2.11 -5.98
CA TYR A 377 -10.74 3.25 -6.11
C TYR A 377 -9.97 4.56 -6.10
N VAL A 378 -10.38 5.48 -6.98
CA VAL A 378 -9.71 6.77 -7.16
C VAL A 378 -10.73 7.88 -7.35
N SER A 379 -10.40 9.10 -6.92
CA SER A 379 -11.13 10.27 -7.42
C SER A 379 -10.79 10.54 -8.88
N GLY A 380 -11.74 11.09 -9.64
CA GLY A 380 -11.51 11.76 -10.89
C GLY A 380 -12.14 13.14 -10.90
N ARG A 381 -11.40 14.13 -11.38
CA ARG A 381 -11.91 15.48 -11.66
C ARG A 381 -12.05 15.64 -13.16
N LYS A 382 -13.25 15.94 -13.64
CA LYS A 382 -13.54 16.19 -15.05
C LYS A 382 -12.95 17.50 -15.55
N GLY A 383 -12.71 18.45 -14.65
CA GLY A 383 -12.18 19.78 -14.97
C GLY A 383 -13.20 20.67 -15.68
N VAL A 384 -12.81 21.93 -15.90
CA VAL A 384 -13.51 22.90 -16.74
C VAL A 384 -12.49 23.47 -17.71
N GLN A 385 -12.76 23.39 -19.02
CA GLN A 385 -11.82 23.90 -20.03
C GLN A 385 -11.57 25.41 -19.86
N GLY A 386 -10.32 25.82 -19.91
CA GLY A 386 -9.89 27.22 -19.71
C GLY A 386 -9.87 27.66 -18.25
N SER A 387 -9.97 26.74 -17.28
CA SER A 387 -10.06 27.07 -15.86
C SER A 387 -9.33 26.03 -14.98
N PRO A 388 -8.70 26.45 -13.87
CA PRO A 388 -8.11 25.52 -12.90
C PRO A 388 -9.16 24.81 -12.03
N SER A 389 -10.46 25.04 -12.27
CA SER A 389 -11.54 24.41 -11.51
C SER A 389 -11.59 22.89 -11.67
N SER A 390 -11.96 22.20 -10.59
CA SER A 390 -12.13 20.75 -10.55
C SER A 390 -13.26 20.22 -11.44
N GLY A 391 -14.28 21.04 -11.74
CA GLY A 391 -15.49 20.58 -12.43
C GLY A 391 -16.20 19.45 -11.67
N VAL A 392 -16.91 18.58 -12.40
CA VAL A 392 -17.55 17.39 -11.81
C VAL A 392 -16.49 16.46 -11.23
N CYS A 393 -16.70 16.04 -9.99
CA CYS A 393 -15.81 15.16 -9.24
C CYS A 393 -16.50 13.83 -8.95
N SER A 394 -15.94 12.72 -9.44
CA SER A 394 -16.55 11.38 -9.39
C SER A 394 -15.56 10.34 -8.84
N THR A 395 -16.05 9.14 -8.52
CA THR A 395 -15.21 7.99 -8.15
C THR A 395 -15.06 7.06 -9.34
N GLY A 396 -13.82 6.72 -9.66
CA GLY A 396 -13.49 5.67 -10.62
C GLY A 396 -12.92 4.42 -9.95
N LEU A 397 -12.88 3.35 -10.72
CA LEU A 397 -12.29 2.06 -10.37
C LEU A 397 -11.22 1.70 -11.41
N ALA A 398 -10.03 1.34 -10.95
CA ALA A 398 -9.03 0.64 -11.75
C ALA A 398 -8.81 -0.77 -11.20
N THR A 399 -8.43 -1.71 -12.05
CA THR A 399 -8.21 -3.10 -11.66
C THR A 399 -6.84 -3.60 -12.11
N LEU A 400 -6.26 -4.50 -11.32
CA LEU A 400 -5.05 -5.24 -11.66
C LEU A 400 -5.30 -6.72 -11.37
N ARG A 401 -4.56 -7.63 -12.01
CA ARG A 401 -4.45 -9.02 -11.55
C ARG A 401 -4.02 -9.03 -10.07
N ARG A 402 -4.59 -9.92 -9.25
CA ARG A 402 -4.12 -10.14 -7.87
C ARG A 402 -2.62 -10.44 -7.89
N ASP A 403 -1.85 -9.76 -7.04
CA ASP A 403 -0.38 -9.80 -6.98
C ASP A 403 0.36 -9.42 -8.27
N GLY A 404 -0.33 -8.78 -9.22
CA GLY A 404 0.15 -8.59 -10.60
C GLY A 404 1.05 -7.38 -10.81
N PHE A 405 1.60 -6.76 -9.76
CA PHE A 405 2.37 -5.51 -9.87
C PHE A 405 3.61 -5.64 -10.74
N ALA A 406 4.28 -6.78 -10.66
CA ALA A 406 5.43 -7.13 -11.49
C ALA A 406 5.39 -8.61 -11.84
N SER A 407 5.97 -8.98 -12.98
CA SER A 407 6.25 -10.37 -13.36
C SER A 407 7.70 -10.54 -13.78
N MET A 408 8.20 -11.76 -13.59
CA MET A 408 9.46 -12.25 -14.12
C MET A 408 9.15 -13.12 -15.34
N ASP A 409 9.63 -12.69 -16.50
CA ASP A 409 9.16 -13.18 -17.80
C ASP A 409 10.26 -13.96 -18.53
N ALA A 410 9.88 -15.13 -19.05
CA ALA A 410 10.57 -15.80 -20.15
C ALA A 410 9.69 -15.65 -21.41
N ILE A 411 10.00 -14.65 -22.25
CA ILE A 411 9.26 -14.38 -23.49
C ILE A 411 10.02 -15.01 -24.65
N ASP A 412 9.34 -15.80 -25.48
CA ASP A 412 9.91 -16.46 -26.67
C ASP A 412 11.17 -17.29 -26.37
N GLY A 413 11.19 -17.96 -25.22
CA GLY A 413 12.37 -18.66 -24.74
C GLY A 413 12.19 -19.33 -23.39
N GLU A 414 13.32 -19.77 -22.85
CA GLU A 414 13.45 -20.42 -21.55
C GLU A 414 14.35 -19.58 -20.64
N GLY A 415 14.10 -19.63 -19.34
CA GLY A 415 14.92 -18.93 -18.36
C GLY A 415 14.65 -19.40 -16.94
N THR A 416 15.43 -18.90 -15.99
CA THR A 416 15.38 -19.29 -14.59
C THR A 416 15.44 -18.11 -13.63
N LEU A 417 14.80 -18.29 -12.48
CA LEU A 417 14.96 -17.43 -11.32
C LEU A 417 15.25 -18.29 -10.11
N THR A 418 16.39 -18.05 -9.46
CA THR A 418 16.74 -18.65 -8.17
C THR A 418 16.58 -17.61 -7.07
N THR A 419 15.81 -17.95 -6.04
CA THR A 419 15.63 -17.07 -4.88
C THR A 419 16.90 -17.00 -4.04
N ARG A 420 17.02 -15.96 -3.21
CA ARG A 420 17.88 -16.01 -2.01
C ARG A 420 17.44 -17.17 -1.10
N PRO A 421 18.28 -17.61 -0.16
CA PRO A 421 17.88 -18.58 0.85
C PRO A 421 16.63 -18.12 1.61
N VAL A 422 15.60 -18.95 1.62
CA VAL A 422 14.34 -18.71 2.32
C VAL A 422 14.10 -19.77 3.38
N LYS A 423 13.35 -19.43 4.42
CA LYS A 423 12.78 -20.39 5.37
C LYS A 423 11.27 -20.18 5.51
N PHE A 424 10.55 -21.25 5.83
CA PHE A 424 9.11 -21.24 6.02
C PHE A 424 8.70 -22.39 6.95
N SER A 425 7.52 -22.31 7.55
CA SER A 425 6.90 -23.40 8.33
C SER A 425 5.86 -24.19 7.55
N GLY A 426 5.32 -23.61 6.47
CA GLY A 426 4.26 -24.23 5.67
C GLY A 426 4.72 -25.43 4.83
N LYS A 427 3.74 -26.17 4.32
CA LYS A 427 3.95 -27.43 3.57
C LYS A 427 3.52 -27.36 2.09
N HIS A 428 2.78 -26.34 1.68
CA HIS A 428 2.26 -26.23 0.30
C HIS A 428 2.83 -24.99 -0.40
N LEU A 429 3.49 -25.19 -1.54
CA LEU A 429 3.95 -24.11 -2.41
C LEU A 429 2.88 -23.76 -3.43
N PHE A 430 2.56 -22.47 -3.52
CA PHE A 430 1.71 -21.90 -4.56
C PHE A 430 2.44 -20.81 -5.34
N ILE A 431 2.13 -20.69 -6.63
CA ILE A 431 2.60 -19.61 -7.48
C ILE A 431 1.44 -18.87 -8.14
N ASN A 432 1.66 -17.59 -8.42
CA ASN A 432 0.85 -16.80 -9.32
C ASN A 432 1.56 -16.71 -10.67
N ALA A 433 0.97 -17.28 -11.71
CA ALA A 433 1.63 -17.43 -13.00
C ALA A 433 0.67 -17.31 -14.19
N ASP A 434 1.22 -16.84 -15.31
CA ASP A 434 0.66 -17.09 -16.64
C ASP A 434 1.63 -17.97 -17.41
N ALA A 435 1.30 -19.26 -17.50
CA ALA A 435 2.05 -20.24 -18.27
C ALA A 435 1.19 -20.84 -19.40
N SER A 436 0.16 -20.12 -19.84
CA SER A 436 -0.79 -20.60 -20.85
C SER A 436 -0.17 -20.92 -22.21
N GLN A 437 1.03 -20.39 -22.50
CA GLN A 437 1.79 -20.61 -23.74
C GLN A 437 3.05 -21.47 -23.53
N GLY A 438 3.21 -22.09 -22.36
CA GLY A 438 4.38 -22.91 -22.06
C GLY A 438 4.26 -23.63 -20.73
N GLU A 439 5.29 -23.57 -19.89
CA GLU A 439 5.26 -24.22 -18.58
C GLU A 439 6.16 -23.54 -17.55
N ILE A 440 5.83 -23.76 -16.27
CA ILE A 440 6.71 -23.50 -15.13
C ILE A 440 6.94 -24.80 -14.36
N ARG A 441 8.20 -25.02 -13.98
CA ARG A 441 8.66 -26.10 -13.08
C ARG A 441 9.54 -25.53 -11.97
N VAL A 442 9.68 -26.26 -10.88
CA VAL A 442 10.45 -25.80 -9.71
C VAL A 442 11.44 -26.87 -9.26
N ASP A 443 12.71 -26.48 -9.11
CA ASP A 443 13.67 -27.17 -8.26
C ASP A 443 13.64 -26.58 -6.85
N ILE A 444 13.86 -27.42 -5.84
CA ILE A 444 14.26 -26.98 -4.50
C ILE A 444 15.71 -27.36 -4.26
N LEU A 445 16.54 -26.35 -4.00
CA LEU A 445 17.98 -26.52 -3.79
C LEU A 445 18.29 -26.47 -2.28
N PRO A 446 19.20 -27.33 -1.80
CA PRO A 446 19.70 -27.23 -0.43
C PRO A 446 20.58 -25.99 -0.27
N THR A 447 20.69 -25.50 0.95
CA THR A 447 21.71 -24.52 1.33
C THR A 447 22.77 -25.18 2.20
N ILE A 448 24.03 -24.73 2.10
CA ILE A 448 25.13 -25.29 2.89
C ILE A 448 25.83 -24.19 3.68
N PHE A 449 26.17 -24.48 4.94
CA PHE A 449 27.03 -23.62 5.75
C PHE A 449 28.47 -24.11 5.67
N VAL A 450 29.38 -23.25 5.23
CA VAL A 450 30.83 -23.53 5.21
C VAL A 450 31.53 -22.48 6.06
N GLY A 451 32.17 -22.90 7.16
CA GLY A 451 32.85 -21.99 8.08
C GLY A 451 31.93 -20.95 8.74
N GLY A 452 30.67 -21.33 9.02
CA GLY A 452 29.66 -20.45 9.62
C GLY A 452 29.01 -19.45 8.65
N ARG A 453 29.34 -19.50 7.36
CA ARG A 453 28.69 -18.69 6.31
C ARG A 453 27.84 -19.56 5.40
N LEU A 454 26.65 -19.07 5.06
CA LEU A 454 25.78 -19.69 4.08
C LEU A 454 26.39 -19.52 2.68
N ARG A 455 26.50 -20.62 1.92
CA ARG A 455 27.02 -20.64 0.55
C ARG A 455 25.88 -20.95 -0.42
N THR A 456 25.76 -20.12 -1.44
CA THR A 456 24.76 -20.19 -2.54
C THR A 456 25.43 -20.29 -3.92
N ASP A 457 26.77 -20.25 -3.96
CA ASP A 457 27.60 -20.09 -5.16
C ASP A 457 27.99 -21.40 -5.86
N ASN A 458 27.84 -22.55 -5.19
CA ASN A 458 28.09 -23.84 -5.80
C ASN A 458 26.84 -24.36 -6.54
N PRO A 459 26.97 -24.93 -7.75
CA PRO A 459 25.88 -25.66 -8.37
C PRO A 459 25.53 -26.85 -7.47
N MET A 460 24.42 -26.73 -6.74
CA MET A 460 23.85 -27.79 -5.93
C MET A 460 22.82 -28.54 -6.74
N ASP A 461 22.87 -29.87 -6.67
CA ASP A 461 21.79 -30.72 -7.16
C ASP A 461 20.52 -30.43 -6.34
N PRO A 462 19.32 -30.47 -6.96
CA PRO A 462 18.07 -30.37 -6.23
C PRO A 462 17.96 -31.45 -5.17
N ILE A 463 17.22 -31.14 -4.09
CA ILE A 463 16.89 -32.12 -3.06
C ILE A 463 16.12 -33.27 -3.72
N GLU A 464 16.49 -34.52 -3.40
CA GLU A 464 15.88 -35.72 -3.98
C GLU A 464 14.36 -35.67 -3.89
N GLY A 465 13.67 -35.82 -5.03
CA GLY A 465 12.21 -35.75 -5.12
C GLY A 465 11.63 -34.35 -5.35
N PHE A 466 12.45 -33.29 -5.25
CA PHE A 466 12.07 -31.89 -5.47
C PHE A 466 12.73 -31.26 -6.71
N ASP A 467 13.10 -32.07 -7.71
CA ASP A 467 13.66 -31.61 -8.97
C ASP A 467 12.59 -31.26 -10.01
N ALA A 468 12.93 -30.41 -10.98
CA ALA A 468 12.04 -29.91 -12.01
C ALA A 468 11.49 -31.00 -12.94
N THR A 469 12.23 -32.11 -13.14
CA THR A 469 11.76 -33.24 -13.96
C THR A 469 10.69 -34.06 -13.23
N SER A 470 10.75 -34.07 -11.90
CA SER A 470 9.74 -34.62 -11.01
C SER A 470 8.58 -33.66 -10.73
N CYS A 471 8.77 -32.35 -10.90
CA CYS A 471 7.71 -31.34 -10.78
C CYS A 471 6.62 -31.56 -11.84
N THR A 472 5.35 -31.52 -11.46
CA THR A 472 4.23 -31.44 -12.40
C THR A 472 4.25 -30.06 -13.05
N PRO A 473 4.23 -29.95 -14.39
CA PRO A 473 4.28 -28.65 -15.04
C PRO A 473 3.01 -27.84 -14.78
N ILE A 474 3.19 -26.55 -14.54
CA ILE A 474 2.11 -25.57 -14.51
C ILE A 474 2.04 -24.93 -15.89
N ASN A 475 0.95 -25.13 -16.64
CA ASN A 475 0.77 -24.72 -18.04
C ASN A 475 -0.54 -23.92 -18.26
N THR A 476 -1.00 -23.25 -17.21
CA THR A 476 -2.25 -22.48 -17.19
C THR A 476 -2.00 -21.06 -16.68
N ASN A 477 -2.99 -20.18 -16.85
CA ASN A 477 -3.01 -18.87 -16.24
C ASN A 477 -3.82 -18.90 -14.93
N LEU A 478 -3.14 -18.84 -13.78
CA LEU A 478 -3.74 -18.91 -12.45
C LEU A 478 -3.05 -17.97 -11.46
N THR A 479 -3.84 -17.27 -10.66
CA THR A 479 -3.34 -16.45 -9.54
C THR A 479 -2.84 -17.29 -8.36
N ARG A 480 -3.21 -18.58 -8.34
CA ARG A 480 -2.90 -19.52 -7.26
C ARG A 480 -2.84 -20.95 -7.81
N ALA A 481 -1.72 -21.30 -8.43
CA ALA A 481 -1.41 -22.65 -8.88
C ALA A 481 -0.62 -23.41 -7.81
N SER A 482 -1.05 -24.62 -7.45
CA SER A 482 -0.29 -25.49 -6.54
C SER A 482 0.89 -26.12 -7.27
N VAL A 483 2.08 -26.05 -6.68
CA VAL A 483 3.27 -26.76 -7.17
C VAL A 483 3.31 -28.15 -6.51
N THR A 484 3.42 -29.19 -7.32
CA THR A 484 3.44 -30.58 -6.86
C THR A 484 4.53 -31.38 -7.58
N TRP A 485 5.03 -32.43 -6.95
CA TRP A 485 5.97 -33.38 -7.53
C TRP A 485 5.34 -34.76 -7.66
N LYS A 486 5.79 -35.56 -8.63
CA LYS A 486 5.24 -36.89 -8.97
C LYS A 486 5.26 -37.88 -7.80
N SER A 487 6.15 -37.69 -6.83
CA SER A 487 6.22 -38.50 -5.60
C SER A 487 5.03 -38.29 -4.66
N GLY A 488 4.27 -37.20 -4.84
CA GLY A 488 3.19 -36.79 -3.94
C GLY A 488 3.67 -36.18 -2.62
N GLN A 489 4.98 -35.94 -2.47
CA GLN A 489 5.55 -35.29 -1.29
C GLN A 489 5.20 -33.79 -1.25
N ASP A 490 4.97 -33.29 -0.05
CA ASP A 490 4.81 -31.86 0.25
C ASP A 490 6.10 -31.30 0.85
N LEU A 491 6.09 -30.04 1.29
CA LEU A 491 7.28 -29.38 1.85
C LEU A 491 7.52 -29.64 3.34
N SER A 492 6.77 -30.54 3.98
CA SER A 492 6.86 -30.76 5.44
C SER A 492 8.25 -31.15 5.92
N SER A 493 9.00 -31.91 5.12
CA SER A 493 10.38 -32.32 5.44
C SER A 493 11.39 -31.16 5.37
N LEU A 494 11.01 -30.04 4.73
CA LEU A 494 11.84 -28.85 4.55
C LEU A 494 11.43 -27.70 5.48
N ALA A 495 10.39 -27.88 6.29
CA ALA A 495 9.94 -26.87 7.23
C ALA A 495 11.07 -26.41 8.15
N ASN A 496 11.21 -25.09 8.29
CA ASN A 496 12.26 -24.38 9.03
C ASN A 496 13.70 -24.66 8.57
N THR A 497 13.89 -25.33 7.43
CA THR A 497 15.20 -25.58 6.83
C THR A 497 15.44 -24.56 5.72
N PRO A 498 16.57 -23.84 5.71
CA PRO A 498 16.85 -22.88 4.65
C PRO A 498 17.06 -23.58 3.29
N VAL A 499 16.30 -23.16 2.29
CA VAL A 499 16.34 -23.69 0.91
C VAL A 499 16.32 -22.55 -0.11
N GLN A 500 16.58 -22.84 -1.39
CA GLN A 500 16.32 -21.92 -2.48
C GLN A 500 15.31 -22.54 -3.44
N PHE A 501 14.36 -21.74 -3.92
CA PHE A 501 13.50 -22.13 -5.03
C PHE A 501 14.15 -21.70 -6.34
N ARG A 502 14.30 -22.61 -7.29
CA ARG A 502 14.67 -22.27 -8.66
C ARG A 502 13.47 -22.56 -9.57
N PHE A 503 12.86 -21.48 -10.05
CA PHE A 503 11.78 -21.52 -11.02
C PHE A 503 12.36 -21.60 -12.42
N HIS A 504 11.91 -22.57 -13.21
CA HIS A 504 12.22 -22.73 -14.63
C HIS A 504 10.99 -22.33 -15.42
N LEU A 505 11.13 -21.35 -16.29
CA LEU A 505 10.04 -20.81 -17.10
C LEU A 505 10.33 -21.06 -18.57
N LYS A 506 9.29 -21.43 -19.31
CA LYS A 506 9.27 -21.47 -20.77
C LYS A 506 8.03 -20.75 -21.26
N ASN A 507 8.18 -19.68 -22.04
CA ASN A 507 7.06 -18.88 -22.57
C ASN A 507 6.00 -18.56 -21.49
N ALA A 508 6.47 -18.10 -20.33
CA ALA A 508 5.67 -17.96 -19.12
C ALA A 508 6.06 -16.71 -18.33
N ARG A 509 5.16 -16.31 -17.42
CA ARG A 509 5.33 -15.20 -16.49
C ARG A 509 5.07 -15.67 -15.06
N LEU A 510 5.97 -15.32 -14.15
CA LEU A 510 5.84 -15.57 -12.71
C LEU A 510 5.64 -14.25 -11.97
N TYR A 511 4.53 -14.10 -11.26
CA TYR A 511 4.15 -12.86 -10.56
C TYR A 511 4.51 -12.90 -9.07
N SER A 512 4.27 -14.03 -8.41
CA SER A 512 4.54 -14.22 -6.98
C SER A 512 4.55 -15.69 -6.60
N PHE A 513 5.01 -16.00 -5.38
CA PHE A 513 4.90 -17.32 -4.77
C PHE A 513 4.62 -17.22 -3.27
N CYS A 514 4.10 -18.28 -2.65
CA CYS A 514 4.00 -18.41 -1.19
C CYS A 514 4.12 -19.87 -0.76
N VAL A 515 4.52 -20.07 0.50
CA VAL A 515 4.44 -21.36 1.18
C VAL A 515 3.47 -21.23 2.35
N THR A 516 2.50 -22.14 2.46
CA THR A 516 1.46 -22.09 3.50
C THR A 516 1.06 -23.49 3.97
N ASP A 517 0.44 -23.56 5.14
CA ASP A 517 -0.19 -24.78 5.65
C ASP A 517 -1.60 -25.03 5.09
N ASP A 518 -2.22 -24.00 4.50
CA ASP A 518 -3.54 -24.12 3.91
C ASP A 518 -3.47 -24.82 2.54
N PRO A 519 -4.13 -25.98 2.35
CA PRO A 519 -4.17 -26.65 1.05
C PRO A 519 -4.91 -25.84 -0.03
N ASN A 520 -5.61 -24.76 0.32
CA ASN A 520 -6.25 -23.85 -0.63
C ASN A 520 -5.42 -22.59 -0.92
N GLY A 521 -4.23 -22.45 -0.33
CA GLY A 521 -3.28 -21.38 -0.63
C GLY A 521 -3.63 -20.01 -0.04
N ALA A 522 -4.30 -19.96 1.11
CA ALA A 522 -4.35 -18.76 1.97
C ALA A 522 -2.93 -18.39 2.40
N SER A 523 -2.49 -17.17 2.07
CA SER A 523 -1.08 -16.78 2.15
C SER A 523 -0.60 -16.32 3.53
N ASN A 524 -1.53 -16.13 4.48
CA ASN A 524 -1.30 -15.41 5.75
C ASN A 524 -0.83 -13.95 5.56
N GLY A 525 -0.90 -13.42 4.34
CA GLY A 525 -0.51 -12.06 4.00
C GLY A 525 -1.58 -11.05 4.35
N TYR A 526 -1.20 -9.78 4.49
CA TYR A 526 -2.17 -8.71 4.73
C TYR A 526 -2.99 -8.42 3.47
N VAL A 527 -4.25 -8.06 3.64
CA VAL A 527 -5.19 -7.92 2.49
C VAL A 527 -5.56 -6.47 2.21
N ALA A 528 -4.72 -5.51 2.62
CA ALA A 528 -4.98 -4.08 2.49
C ALA A 528 -6.38 -3.70 3.00
N ALA A 529 -7.27 -3.22 2.14
CA ALA A 529 -8.64 -2.85 2.50
C ALA A 529 -9.64 -4.03 2.57
N GLY A 530 -9.15 -5.26 2.51
CA GLY A 530 -9.94 -6.48 2.61
C GLY A 530 -10.59 -6.89 1.28
N GLY A 531 -11.56 -7.79 1.36
CA GLY A 531 -12.30 -8.23 0.19
C GLY A 531 -13.26 -9.39 0.46
N PRO A 532 -14.17 -9.71 -0.49
CA PRO A 532 -15.11 -10.81 -0.33
C PRO A 532 -14.43 -12.15 -0.04
N GLY A 533 -14.99 -12.90 0.91
CA GLY A 533 -14.43 -14.19 1.36
C GLY A 533 -13.30 -14.09 2.38
N LEU A 534 -12.81 -12.89 2.69
CA LEU A 534 -11.83 -12.64 3.75
C LEU A 534 -12.54 -12.28 5.06
N THR A 535 -11.98 -12.73 6.18
CA THR A 535 -12.62 -12.58 7.52
C THR A 535 -11.92 -11.56 8.41
N GLY A 536 -10.73 -11.09 8.03
CA GLY A 536 -9.89 -10.21 8.84
C GLY A 536 -8.91 -9.41 7.98
N SER A 537 -7.88 -8.85 8.63
CA SER A 537 -6.82 -8.09 7.98
C SER A 537 -5.77 -8.96 7.27
N GLN A 538 -5.88 -10.29 7.35
CA GLN A 538 -4.99 -11.25 6.70
C GLN A 538 -5.76 -12.33 5.92
N ASP A 539 -5.15 -12.85 4.86
CA ASP A 539 -5.61 -14.00 4.07
C ASP A 539 -5.31 -15.31 4.82
N VAL A 540 -6.13 -15.59 5.84
CA VAL A 540 -6.06 -16.81 6.66
C VAL A 540 -7.05 -17.85 6.16
N ALA A 541 -6.75 -19.12 6.39
CA ALA A 541 -7.68 -20.21 6.09
C ALA A 541 -9.03 -19.95 6.78
N ALA A 542 -10.13 -20.16 6.04
CA ALA A 542 -11.46 -20.09 6.62
C ALA A 542 -11.56 -21.07 7.82
N PRO A 543 -12.17 -20.67 8.95
CA PRO A 543 -12.44 -21.60 10.03
C PRO A 543 -13.19 -22.82 9.48
N ARG A 544 -12.69 -24.02 9.75
CA ARG A 544 -13.33 -25.28 9.34
C ARG A 544 -14.67 -25.51 10.03
#